data_AF-E9BKD4-F1
#
_entry.id   AF-E9BKD4-F1
#
_cell.length_a   1.000
_cell.length_b   1.000
_cell.length_c   1.000
_cell.angle_alpha   90.00
_cell.angle_beta   90.00
_cell.angle_gamma   90.00
#
_symmetry.space_group_name_H-M   'P 1'
#
loop_
_entity.id
_entity.type
_entity.pdbx_description
1 polymer ?
#
loop_
_entity_poly.entity_id
_entity_poly.type
_entity_poly.pdbx_seq_one_letter_code
_entity_poly.pdbx_strand_id
1 'polypeptide(L)'
;MDDTRLIAGERFTDTFVCFSVSGRTNVNLTQLWSMKLPDHRLVSSVPRWSVLGQDSLLSIVDQTAEVEVITRSAAKTSTAHKDKFKVGSALAWAVCDDRIALGGSFLREPRLSRVVQRADSGSITLEPVAVLPNAAKLRVSALAFVAPGAPAFNTRSYMIVFLENGIGTIYDVQTPSTQNTPQAVSGFADTDYAGHRVDAPLCILTAVRGQAYHEVLRIALLRGPNVTVYEQSGKADGGNFQMVRVADLYDVQEGDAVKHAAFLQNGLGLATSGHADGRHVRMFTLPSPGKAA
;
A
#
# COMPACT_ATOMS: atom_id res chain seq x y z
N MET A 1 -20.41 -17.82 -7.07
CA MET A 1 -19.63 -16.75 -7.72
C MET A 1 -18.21 -17.25 -7.83
N ASP A 2 -17.70 -17.40 -9.04
CA ASP A 2 -16.30 -17.75 -9.26
C ASP A 2 -15.42 -16.66 -8.65
N ASP A 3 -14.44 -17.07 -7.83
CA ASP A 3 -13.49 -16.21 -7.11
C ASP A 3 -12.45 -15.62 -8.08
N THR A 4 -12.93 -15.08 -9.20
CA THR A 4 -12.11 -14.54 -10.27
C THR A 4 -11.65 -13.15 -9.87
N ARG A 5 -10.33 -12.90 -9.92
CA ARG A 5 -9.70 -11.65 -9.54
C ARG A 5 -8.76 -11.19 -10.63
N LEU A 6 -8.70 -9.89 -10.86
CA LEU A 6 -7.72 -9.30 -11.75
C LEU A 6 -6.44 -8.96 -11.00
N ILE A 7 -5.31 -9.26 -11.61
CA ILE A 7 -3.98 -8.88 -11.10
C ILE A 7 -3.23 -8.22 -12.24
N ALA A 8 -2.75 -7.01 -11.98
CA ALA A 8 -1.80 -6.35 -12.86
C ALA A 8 -0.39 -6.44 -12.29
N GLY A 9 0.59 -6.54 -13.17
CA GLY A 9 2.00 -6.52 -12.85
C GLY A 9 2.77 -5.64 -13.84
N GLU A 10 3.95 -5.22 -13.40
CA GLU A 10 4.90 -4.47 -14.20
C GLU A 10 6.11 -5.36 -14.53
N ARG A 11 6.56 -5.32 -15.77
CA ARG A 11 7.71 -6.04 -16.30
C ARG A 11 8.65 -5.03 -16.97
N PHE A 12 9.94 -5.13 -16.67
CA PHE A 12 10.98 -4.30 -17.28
C PHE A 12 10.75 -2.78 -17.20
N THR A 13 10.07 -2.30 -16.15
CA THR A 13 9.83 -0.88 -15.86
C THR A 13 9.01 -0.09 -16.89
N ASP A 14 8.46 -0.76 -17.91
CA ASP A 14 7.71 -0.10 -18.98
C ASP A 14 6.59 -0.96 -19.57
N THR A 15 6.46 -2.23 -19.14
CA THR A 15 5.52 -3.17 -19.70
C THR A 15 4.54 -3.64 -18.63
N PHE A 16 3.26 -3.35 -18.83
CA PHE A 16 2.18 -3.68 -17.93
C PHE A 16 1.46 -4.92 -18.45
N VAL A 17 1.21 -5.87 -17.57
CA VAL A 17 0.51 -7.11 -17.88
C VAL A 17 -0.67 -7.29 -16.93
N CYS A 18 -1.80 -7.78 -17.43
CA CYS A 18 -2.95 -8.09 -16.60
C CYS A 18 -3.38 -9.54 -16.80
N PHE A 19 -3.71 -10.18 -15.70
CA PHE A 19 -4.18 -11.55 -15.63
C PHE A 19 -5.51 -11.63 -14.89
N SER A 20 -6.37 -12.55 -15.31
CA SER A 20 -7.43 -13.07 -14.44
C SER A 20 -6.93 -14.31 -13.71
N VAL A 21 -6.99 -14.30 -12.39
CA VAL A 21 -6.82 -15.47 -11.52
C VAL A 21 -8.20 -16.01 -11.20
N SER A 22 -8.47 -17.27 -11.47
CA SER A 22 -9.75 -17.91 -11.13
C SER A 22 -9.54 -19.29 -10.49
N GLY A 23 -10.55 -19.77 -9.78
CA GLY A 23 -10.52 -21.08 -9.12
C GLY A 23 -9.91 -21.04 -7.71
N ARG A 24 -10.59 -21.69 -6.74
CA ARG A 24 -10.14 -21.78 -5.34
C ARG A 24 -9.15 -22.92 -5.08
N THR A 25 -9.33 -24.04 -5.78
CA THR A 25 -8.52 -25.26 -5.60
C THR A 25 -7.64 -25.55 -6.82
N ASN A 26 -8.15 -25.29 -8.03
CA ASN A 26 -7.39 -25.30 -9.28
C ASN A 26 -7.23 -23.87 -9.78
N VAL A 27 -6.18 -23.20 -9.32
CA VAL A 27 -5.89 -21.81 -9.68
C VAL A 27 -5.51 -21.75 -11.17
N ASN A 28 -6.32 -21.07 -11.97
CA ASN A 28 -6.03 -20.79 -13.36
C ASN A 28 -5.63 -19.31 -13.51
N LEU A 29 -4.56 -19.06 -14.25
CA LEU A 29 -4.03 -17.73 -14.54
C LEU A 29 -4.12 -17.50 -16.05
N THR A 30 -5.06 -16.66 -16.48
CA THR A 30 -5.23 -16.30 -17.89
C THR A 30 -4.74 -14.89 -18.11
N GLN A 31 -3.76 -14.70 -19.00
CA GLN A 31 -3.36 -13.36 -19.41
C GLN A 31 -4.47 -12.71 -20.25
N LEU A 32 -4.89 -11.52 -19.86
CA LEU A 32 -5.90 -10.75 -20.59
C LEU A 32 -5.26 -9.81 -21.61
N TRP A 33 -4.21 -9.09 -21.20
CA TRP A 33 -3.52 -8.15 -22.08
C TRP A 33 -2.09 -7.84 -21.63
N SER A 34 -1.35 -7.20 -22.52
CA SER A 34 -0.04 -6.60 -22.27
C SER A 34 0.03 -5.23 -22.96
N MET A 35 0.71 -4.28 -22.34
CA MET A 35 0.89 -2.93 -22.86
C MET A 35 2.26 -2.38 -22.53
N LYS A 36 2.87 -1.70 -23.49
CA LYS A 36 4.06 -0.90 -23.21
C LYS A 36 3.62 0.54 -22.89
N LEU A 37 3.97 1.01 -21.71
CA LEU A 37 3.80 2.38 -21.23
C LEU A 37 5.16 2.87 -20.74
N PRO A 38 6.01 3.40 -21.65
CA PRO A 38 7.27 4.02 -21.27
C PRO A 38 7.01 5.12 -20.24
N ASP A 39 7.93 5.29 -19.28
CA ASP A 39 7.86 6.34 -18.27
C ASP A 39 6.67 6.25 -17.30
N HIS A 40 6.03 5.08 -17.23
CA HIS A 40 4.97 4.81 -16.27
C HIS A 40 5.39 3.74 -15.27
N ARG A 41 4.93 3.89 -14.02
CA ARG A 41 5.03 2.86 -12.98
C ARG A 41 3.65 2.40 -12.54
N LEU A 42 3.55 1.11 -12.23
CA LEU A 42 2.35 0.53 -11.65
C LEU A 42 2.20 0.98 -10.20
N VAL A 43 1.06 1.61 -9.91
CA VAL A 43 0.75 2.16 -8.57
C VAL A 43 -0.53 1.54 -8.02
N SER A 44 -1.25 0.71 -8.77
CA SER A 44 -2.30 -0.10 -8.19
C SER A 44 -2.49 -1.36 -8.99
N SER A 45 -2.73 -2.47 -8.29
CA SER A 45 -3.40 -3.61 -8.91
C SER A 45 -4.82 -3.23 -9.34
N VAL A 46 -5.36 -3.92 -10.34
CA VAL A 46 -6.75 -3.74 -10.79
C VAL A 46 -7.72 -4.05 -9.64
N PRO A 47 -8.74 -3.21 -9.37
CA PRO A 47 -9.71 -3.50 -8.32
C PRO A 47 -10.43 -4.83 -8.56
N ARG A 48 -10.76 -5.56 -7.48
CA ARG A 48 -11.44 -6.88 -7.56
C ARG A 48 -12.81 -6.85 -8.24
N TRP A 49 -13.43 -5.68 -8.36
CA TRP A 49 -14.75 -5.47 -8.96
C TRP A 49 -14.69 -4.91 -10.40
N SER A 50 -13.49 -4.74 -10.99
CA SER A 50 -13.38 -4.39 -12.41
C SER A 50 -14.12 -5.44 -13.23
N VAL A 51 -15.12 -4.98 -13.99
CA VAL A 51 -16.03 -5.84 -14.75
C VAL A 51 -15.20 -6.61 -15.78
N LEU A 52 -15.33 -7.95 -15.78
CA LEU A 52 -14.75 -8.81 -16.81
C LEU A 52 -15.06 -8.23 -18.21
N GLY A 53 -14.03 -7.76 -18.92
CA GLY A 53 -14.15 -7.10 -20.23
C GLY A 53 -13.90 -5.58 -20.26
N GLN A 54 -13.74 -4.93 -19.10
CA GLN A 54 -13.35 -3.51 -18.95
C GLN A 54 -12.08 -3.44 -18.09
N ASP A 55 -10.93 -3.49 -18.77
CA ASP A 55 -9.60 -3.60 -18.21
C ASP A 55 -9.06 -2.24 -17.75
N SER A 56 -9.40 -1.83 -16.53
CA SER A 56 -8.94 -0.55 -16.01
C SER A 56 -7.72 -0.71 -15.12
N LEU A 57 -6.66 0.04 -15.41
CA LEU A 57 -5.42 0.05 -14.65
C LEU A 57 -5.13 1.48 -14.19
N LEU A 58 -4.81 1.65 -12.91
CA LEU A 58 -4.31 2.92 -12.42
C LEU A 58 -2.79 2.93 -12.56
N SER A 59 -2.26 3.86 -13.36
CA SER A 59 -0.84 3.92 -13.71
C SER A 59 -0.34 5.34 -13.48
N ILE A 60 0.87 5.51 -12.96
CA ILE A 60 1.43 6.84 -12.70
C ILE A 60 2.47 7.19 -13.74
N VAL A 61 2.46 8.44 -14.19
CA VAL A 61 3.44 9.00 -15.12
C VAL A 61 4.60 9.57 -14.30
N ASP A 62 5.77 8.95 -14.38
CA ASP A 62 6.95 9.30 -13.59
C ASP A 62 7.50 10.69 -13.93
N GLN A 63 7.43 11.11 -15.21
CA GLN A 63 8.09 12.33 -15.69
C GLN A 63 7.38 13.62 -15.28
N THR A 64 6.06 13.59 -15.06
CA THR A 64 5.27 14.78 -14.68
C THR A 64 4.89 14.80 -13.21
N ALA A 65 5.18 13.72 -12.47
CA ALA A 65 4.70 13.51 -11.12
C ALA A 65 3.18 13.69 -11.02
N GLU A 66 2.47 13.10 -11.98
CA GLU A 66 1.01 13.07 -12.07
C GLU A 66 0.51 11.62 -12.02
N VAL A 67 -0.56 11.41 -11.25
CA VAL A 67 -1.29 10.14 -11.24
C VAL A 67 -2.24 10.11 -12.44
N GLU A 68 -2.25 9.01 -13.21
CA GLU A 68 -3.15 8.83 -14.35
C GLU A 68 -4.04 7.59 -14.19
N VAL A 69 -5.28 7.66 -14.67
CA VAL A 69 -6.20 6.52 -14.70
C VAL A 69 -6.30 6.05 -16.14
N ILE A 70 -5.86 4.82 -16.41
CA ILE A 70 -5.86 4.26 -17.77
C ILE A 70 -6.97 3.21 -17.85
N THR A 71 -8.02 3.49 -18.64
CA THR A 71 -9.05 2.49 -18.95
C THR A 71 -8.74 1.86 -20.31
N ARG A 72 -8.70 0.53 -20.37
CA ARG A 72 -8.55 -0.21 -21.62
C ARG A 72 -9.71 -1.19 -21.78
N SER A 73 -10.12 -1.42 -23.03
CA SER A 73 -11.03 -2.50 -23.37
C SER A 73 -10.35 -3.46 -24.35
N ALA A 74 -10.89 -4.67 -24.48
CA ALA A 74 -10.45 -5.66 -25.48
C ALA A 74 -10.40 -5.07 -26.91
N ALA A 75 -11.21 -4.05 -27.20
CA ALA A 75 -11.28 -3.35 -28.48
C ALA A 75 -10.21 -2.23 -28.64
N LYS A 76 -8.99 -2.42 -28.13
CA LYS A 76 -7.78 -1.59 -28.38
C LYS A 76 -7.84 -0.06 -28.19
N THR A 77 -8.99 0.57 -27.95
CA THR A 77 -9.11 2.00 -27.70
C THR A 77 -8.84 2.29 -26.23
N SER A 78 -7.62 2.75 -25.95
CA SER A 78 -7.28 3.31 -24.64
C SER A 78 -7.92 4.69 -24.51
N THR A 79 -8.88 4.84 -23.60
CA THR A 79 -9.29 6.15 -23.10
C THR A 79 -8.48 6.41 -21.83
N ALA A 80 -7.41 7.19 -21.97
CA ALA A 80 -6.67 7.72 -20.84
C ALA A 80 -7.50 8.85 -20.24
N HIS A 81 -7.99 8.68 -19.01
CA HIS A 81 -8.64 9.77 -18.29
C HIS A 81 -7.64 10.39 -17.31
N LYS A 82 -7.43 11.70 -17.47
CA LYS A 82 -6.39 12.44 -16.74
C LYS A 82 -7.00 13.18 -15.54
N ASP A 83 -7.23 12.45 -14.45
CA ASP A 83 -7.41 13.09 -13.13
C ASP A 83 -6.02 13.40 -12.55
N LYS A 84 -5.51 14.62 -12.78
CA LYS A 84 -4.13 15.01 -12.44
C LYS A 84 -3.99 15.41 -10.97
N PHE A 85 -3.21 14.64 -10.22
CA PHE A 85 -2.67 15.07 -8.92
C PHE A 85 -1.20 15.43 -9.07
N LYS A 86 -0.82 16.68 -8.80
CA LYS A 86 0.60 17.07 -8.72
C LYS A 86 1.20 16.55 -7.42
N VAL A 87 1.84 15.38 -7.47
CA VAL A 87 2.45 14.74 -6.30
C VAL A 87 3.90 15.18 -6.07
N GLY A 88 4.58 15.64 -7.13
CA GLY A 88 6.01 15.95 -7.13
C GLY A 88 6.89 14.70 -7.14
N SER A 89 8.22 14.86 -7.12
CA SER A 89 9.16 13.74 -6.97
C SER A 89 8.87 12.96 -5.68
N ALA A 90 9.32 11.70 -5.58
CA ALA A 90 9.15 10.86 -4.39
C ALA A 90 7.67 10.68 -3.99
N LEU A 91 6.88 10.14 -4.92
CA LEU A 91 5.51 9.73 -4.65
C LEU A 91 5.47 8.63 -3.57
N ALA A 92 4.56 8.81 -2.61
CA ALA A 92 4.09 7.77 -1.72
C ALA A 92 2.65 7.41 -2.08
N TRP A 93 2.32 6.11 -2.09
CA TRP A 93 0.97 5.64 -2.40
C TRP A 93 0.64 4.36 -1.63
N ALA A 94 -0.65 4.09 -1.47
CA ALA A 94 -1.16 2.82 -0.95
C ALA A 94 -2.52 2.53 -1.59
N VAL A 95 -2.90 1.25 -1.67
CA VAL A 95 -4.20 0.81 -2.21
C VAL A 95 -4.82 -0.25 -1.29
N CYS A 96 -6.14 -0.18 -1.10
CA CYS A 96 -6.93 -1.20 -0.43
C CYS A 96 -8.31 -1.27 -1.07
N ASP A 97 -8.67 -2.42 -1.65
CA ASP A 97 -9.93 -2.64 -2.36
C ASP A 97 -10.22 -1.59 -3.46
N ASP A 98 -11.14 -0.66 -3.20
CA ASP A 98 -11.52 0.44 -4.09
C ASP A 98 -10.94 1.79 -3.65
N ARG A 99 -10.04 1.80 -2.66
CA ARG A 99 -9.46 3.02 -2.10
C ARG A 99 -8.00 3.14 -2.51
N ILE A 100 -7.61 4.36 -2.87
CA ILE A 100 -6.23 4.75 -3.08
C ILE A 100 -5.87 5.93 -2.19
N ALA A 101 -4.67 5.88 -1.63
CA ALA A 101 -4.03 6.98 -0.94
C ALA A 101 -2.85 7.49 -1.76
N LEU A 102 -2.71 8.81 -1.84
CA LEU A 102 -1.64 9.48 -2.57
C LEU A 102 -1.02 10.58 -1.71
N GLY A 103 0.30 10.70 -1.75
CA GLY A 103 1.08 11.75 -1.11
C GLY A 103 2.44 11.91 -1.78
N GLY A 104 3.15 12.99 -1.49
CA GLY A 104 4.50 13.17 -2.02
C GLY A 104 5.13 14.50 -1.61
N SER A 105 6.14 14.93 -2.37
CA SER A 105 6.89 16.16 -2.10
C SER A 105 6.03 17.42 -2.25
N PHE A 106 5.12 17.45 -3.23
CA PHE A 106 4.19 18.56 -3.46
C PHE A 106 2.83 18.28 -2.85
N LEU A 107 2.37 17.03 -2.88
CA LEU A 107 1.15 16.62 -2.20
C LEU A 107 1.43 16.26 -0.74
N ARG A 108 1.67 17.30 0.06
CA ARG A 108 2.08 17.16 1.47
C ARG A 108 0.92 16.75 2.38
N GLU A 109 -0.31 17.04 2.02
CA GLU A 109 -1.49 16.50 2.67
C GLU A 109 -1.97 15.29 1.89
N PRO A 110 -1.80 14.06 2.43
CA PRO A 110 -2.19 12.86 1.73
C PRO A 110 -3.68 12.90 1.41
N ARG A 111 -4.04 12.44 0.22
CA ARG A 111 -5.42 12.33 -0.23
C ARG A 111 -5.83 10.87 -0.24
N LEU A 112 -6.97 10.60 0.36
CA LEU A 112 -7.69 9.34 0.22
C LEU A 112 -8.79 9.55 -0.82
N SER A 113 -8.79 8.71 -1.84
CA SER A 113 -9.78 8.70 -2.90
C SER A 113 -10.36 7.31 -3.09
N ARG A 114 -11.60 7.27 -3.57
CA ARG A 114 -12.29 6.06 -3.99
C ARG A 114 -12.24 5.97 -5.51
N VAL A 115 -11.84 4.81 -6.00
CA VAL A 115 -11.87 4.44 -7.40
C VAL A 115 -13.30 4.05 -7.73
N VAL A 116 -13.96 4.78 -8.63
CA VAL A 116 -15.35 4.51 -9.04
C VAL A 116 -15.49 4.44 -10.55
N GLN A 117 -16.46 3.68 -11.02
CA GLN A 117 -16.82 3.62 -12.43
C GLN A 117 -17.86 4.69 -12.76
N ARG A 118 -17.65 5.48 -13.81
CA ARG A 118 -18.63 6.44 -14.32
C ARG A 118 -19.76 5.71 -15.03
N ALA A 119 -20.99 6.10 -14.71
CA ALA A 119 -22.20 5.51 -15.26
C ALA A 119 -22.37 5.73 -16.78
N ASP A 120 -21.78 6.78 -17.34
CA ASP A 120 -21.99 7.24 -18.71
C ASP A 120 -21.04 6.61 -19.75
N SER A 121 -19.83 6.26 -19.32
CA SER A 121 -18.70 5.93 -20.19
C SER A 121 -18.03 4.62 -19.83
N GLY A 122 -18.38 4.03 -18.69
CA GLY A 122 -17.70 2.85 -18.14
C GLY A 122 -16.26 3.10 -17.69
N SER A 123 -15.77 4.34 -17.80
CA SER A 123 -14.43 4.75 -17.40
C SER A 123 -14.30 4.86 -15.87
N ILE A 124 -13.07 4.78 -15.35
CA ILE A 124 -12.80 4.98 -13.92
C ILE A 124 -12.46 6.44 -13.62
N THR A 125 -12.90 6.95 -12.45
CA THR A 125 -12.50 8.25 -11.89
C THR A 125 -12.20 8.11 -10.39
N LEU A 126 -11.53 9.12 -9.82
CA LEU A 126 -11.17 9.17 -8.40
C LEU A 126 -12.07 10.14 -7.63
N GLU A 127 -13.01 9.61 -6.87
CA GLU A 127 -13.84 10.41 -5.96
C GLU A 127 -13.06 10.75 -4.69
N PRO A 128 -12.95 12.02 -4.28
CA PRO A 128 -12.33 12.39 -3.01
C PRO A 128 -13.09 11.80 -1.83
N VAL A 129 -12.38 11.13 -0.91
CA VAL A 129 -12.95 10.59 0.33
C VAL A 129 -12.52 11.44 1.52
N ALA A 130 -11.21 11.71 1.64
CA ALA A 130 -10.68 12.46 2.76
C ALA A 130 -9.34 13.13 2.42
N VAL A 131 -9.05 14.22 3.12
CA VAL A 131 -7.72 14.84 3.17
C VAL A 131 -7.15 14.61 4.56
N LEU A 132 -5.93 14.09 4.63
CA LEU A 132 -5.32 13.75 5.90
C LEU A 132 -4.50 14.91 6.45
N PRO A 133 -4.72 15.29 7.73
CA PRO A 133 -4.01 16.39 8.34
C PRO A 133 -2.50 16.17 8.32
N ASN A 134 -1.76 17.13 7.78
CA ASN A 134 -0.33 17.26 7.93
C ASN A 134 -0.01 18.71 8.29
N ALA A 135 -0.15 19.04 9.58
CA ALA A 135 0.03 20.41 10.09
C ALA A 135 1.45 20.95 9.84
N ALA A 136 2.45 20.07 9.88
CA ALA A 136 3.84 20.43 9.62
C ALA A 136 4.13 20.68 8.13
N LYS A 137 3.18 20.36 7.24
CA LYS A 137 3.34 20.46 5.77
C LYS A 137 4.67 19.86 5.31
N LEU A 138 4.99 18.68 5.84
CA LEU A 138 6.16 17.91 5.48
C LEU A 138 5.88 16.99 4.30
N ARG A 139 6.89 16.58 3.56
CA ARG A 139 6.71 15.56 2.52
C ARG A 139 6.22 14.25 3.12
N VAL A 140 5.32 13.60 2.41
CA VAL A 140 4.88 12.23 2.67
C VAL A 140 5.91 11.27 2.09
N SER A 141 6.50 10.43 2.93
CA SER A 141 7.57 9.49 2.55
C SER A 141 7.03 8.09 2.24
N ALA A 142 6.00 7.64 2.94
CA ALA A 142 5.33 6.38 2.65
C ALA A 142 3.88 6.37 3.17
N LEU A 143 3.05 5.52 2.56
CA LEU A 143 1.64 5.31 2.92
C LEU A 143 1.37 3.81 3.01
N ALA A 144 0.43 3.41 3.86
CA ALA A 144 -0.11 2.05 3.87
C ALA A 144 -1.56 2.02 4.36
N PHE A 145 -2.28 0.98 3.94
CA PHE A 145 -3.58 0.64 4.51
C PHE A 145 -3.46 -0.55 5.46
N VAL A 146 -4.36 -0.56 6.44
CA VAL A 146 -4.68 -1.75 7.23
C VAL A 146 -6.10 -2.12 6.85
N ALA A 147 -6.26 -3.27 6.19
CA ALA A 147 -7.58 -3.84 5.99
C ALA A 147 -8.07 -4.45 7.31
N PRO A 148 -9.37 -4.32 7.64
CA PRO A 148 -9.91 -4.95 8.83
C PRO A 148 -9.76 -6.47 8.73
N GLY A 149 -9.44 -7.10 9.86
CA GLY A 149 -9.43 -8.55 9.96
C GLY A 149 -10.80 -9.14 9.67
N ALA A 150 -10.85 -10.43 9.34
CA ALA A 150 -12.09 -11.19 9.32
C ALA A 150 -12.07 -12.17 10.51
N PRO A 151 -12.86 -11.94 11.57
CA PRO A 151 -13.85 -10.87 11.74
C PRO A 151 -13.27 -9.51 12.22
N ALA A 152 -13.95 -8.41 11.90
CA ALA A 152 -13.42 -7.04 12.01
C ALA A 152 -13.41 -6.43 13.44
N PHE A 153 -13.39 -7.26 14.48
CA PHE A 153 -13.73 -6.80 15.84
C PHE A 153 -12.66 -5.92 16.49
N ASN A 154 -11.36 -6.20 16.28
CA ASN A 154 -10.28 -5.42 16.93
C ASN A 154 -9.53 -4.47 16.02
N THR A 155 -9.45 -4.74 14.71
CA THR A 155 -8.68 -3.91 13.78
C THR A 155 -9.61 -3.25 12.81
N ARG A 156 -9.73 -1.93 12.94
CA ARG A 156 -10.49 -1.08 12.03
C ARG A 156 -9.73 -0.89 10.71
N SER A 157 -10.41 -0.34 9.70
CA SER A 157 -9.70 0.16 8.51
C SER A 157 -8.84 1.35 8.90
N TYR A 158 -7.52 1.19 8.86
CA TYR A 158 -6.59 2.28 9.14
C TYR A 158 -5.85 2.74 7.88
N MET A 159 -5.45 4.01 7.90
CA MET A 159 -4.43 4.52 6.99
C MET A 159 -3.23 5.02 7.78
N ILE A 160 -2.04 4.62 7.35
CA ILE A 160 -0.78 5.02 7.97
C ILE A 160 -0.10 6.01 7.05
N VAL A 161 0.31 7.15 7.60
CA VAL A 161 1.06 8.20 6.90
C VAL A 161 2.41 8.36 7.58
N PHE A 162 3.50 8.17 6.84
CA PHE A 162 4.84 8.40 7.34
C PHE A 162 5.49 9.61 6.66
N LEU A 163 5.98 10.55 7.46
CA LEU A 163 6.50 11.83 7.00
C LEU A 163 8.03 11.86 7.00
N GLU A 164 8.60 12.84 6.30
CA GLU A 164 10.06 12.94 6.14
C GLU A 164 10.85 13.29 7.41
N ASN A 165 10.18 13.62 8.51
CA ASN A 165 10.79 13.80 9.82
C ASN A 165 10.86 12.50 10.65
N GLY A 166 10.51 11.36 10.07
CA GLY A 166 10.56 10.06 10.77
C GLY A 166 9.31 9.74 11.60
N ILE A 167 8.24 10.52 11.47
CA ILE A 167 6.99 10.32 12.22
C ILE A 167 5.95 9.61 11.36
N GLY A 168 5.40 8.52 11.88
CA GLY A 168 4.23 7.82 11.38
C GLY A 168 2.98 8.15 12.19
N THR A 169 1.88 8.48 11.51
CA THR A 169 0.56 8.70 12.12
C THR A 169 -0.43 7.69 11.56
N ILE A 170 -1.25 7.11 12.44
CA ILE A 170 -2.29 6.15 12.09
C ILE A 170 -3.65 6.82 12.23
N TYR A 171 -4.43 6.78 11.16
CA TYR A 171 -5.76 7.38 11.07
C TYR A 171 -6.82 6.31 10.91
N ASP A 172 -7.93 6.44 11.65
CA ASP A 172 -9.13 5.63 11.43
C ASP A 172 -9.89 6.13 10.19
N VAL A 173 -10.09 5.24 9.23
CA VAL A 173 -10.76 5.49 7.96
C VAL A 173 -11.94 4.53 7.71
N GLN A 174 -12.42 3.83 8.75
CA GLN A 174 -13.52 2.87 8.63
C GLN A 174 -14.87 3.56 8.33
N THR A 175 -15.04 4.80 8.79
CA THR A 175 -16.18 5.64 8.47
C THR A 175 -15.67 7.03 8.14
N PRO A 176 -16.10 7.68 7.04
CA PRO A 176 -15.90 9.11 6.91
C PRO A 176 -16.52 9.76 8.14
N SER A 177 -15.71 10.39 8.98
CA SER A 177 -16.26 11.23 10.03
C SER A 177 -17.19 12.24 9.34
N THR A 178 -18.26 12.66 10.02
CA THR A 178 -19.12 13.77 9.56
C THR A 178 -18.33 15.06 9.28
N GLN A 179 -17.03 15.07 9.60
CA GLN A 179 -16.09 16.18 9.48
C GLN A 179 -15.10 16.04 8.29
N ASN A 180 -15.27 15.07 7.37
CA ASN A 180 -14.38 14.82 6.21
C ASN A 180 -12.88 14.64 6.56
N THR A 181 -12.55 14.53 7.85
CA THR A 181 -11.19 14.51 8.38
C THR A 181 -11.04 13.27 9.25
N PRO A 182 -10.21 12.29 8.83
CA PRO A 182 -9.95 11.09 9.61
C PRO A 182 -9.36 11.42 10.98
N GLN A 183 -9.80 10.71 12.02
CA GLN A 183 -9.25 10.86 13.37
C GLN A 183 -7.90 10.14 13.46
N ALA A 184 -6.89 10.83 13.99
CA ALA A 184 -5.63 10.18 14.37
C ALA A 184 -5.85 9.33 15.64
N VAL A 185 -5.47 8.06 15.59
CA VAL A 185 -5.67 7.08 16.68
C VAL A 185 -4.38 6.59 17.31
N SER A 186 -3.25 6.82 16.63
CA SER A 186 -1.93 6.48 17.14
C SER A 186 -0.85 7.21 16.35
N GLY A 187 0.35 7.26 16.91
CA GLY A 187 1.55 7.74 16.24
C GLY A 187 2.76 6.94 16.69
N PHE A 188 3.80 6.95 15.86
CA PHE A 188 5.09 6.33 16.15
C PHE A 188 6.21 7.12 15.49
N ALA A 189 7.41 7.01 16.04
CA ALA A 189 8.60 7.64 15.48
C ALA A 189 9.66 6.58 15.21
N ASP A 190 10.32 6.70 14.07
CA ASP A 190 11.52 5.93 13.76
C ASP A 190 12.74 6.82 13.89
N THR A 191 13.50 6.62 14.97
CA THR A 191 14.72 7.39 15.28
C THR A 191 15.85 7.13 14.30
N ASP A 192 15.79 6.02 13.58
CA ASP A 192 16.87 5.58 12.70
C ASP A 192 16.58 5.97 11.23
N TYR A 193 15.46 6.64 10.98
CA TYR A 193 15.12 7.13 9.66
C TYR A 193 16.07 8.27 9.26
N ALA A 194 16.96 7.99 8.31
CA ALA A 194 17.98 8.93 7.82
C ALA A 194 17.50 9.80 6.64
N GLY A 195 16.19 9.84 6.37
CA GLY A 195 15.61 10.59 5.26
C GLY A 195 15.38 9.78 3.99
N HIS A 196 14.86 10.46 2.97
CA HIS A 196 14.43 9.83 1.73
C HIS A 196 15.60 9.42 0.84
N ARG A 197 15.54 8.19 0.34
CA ARG A 197 16.47 7.63 -0.64
C ARG A 197 15.71 7.28 -1.93
N VAL A 198 16.19 7.78 -3.06
CA VAL A 198 15.54 7.58 -4.37
C VAL A 198 15.73 6.15 -4.88
N ASP A 199 16.92 5.59 -4.62
CA ASP A 199 17.34 4.23 -4.96
C ASP A 199 16.71 3.16 -4.06
N ALA A 200 16.26 3.55 -2.87
CA ALA A 200 15.60 2.67 -1.91
C ALA A 200 14.49 3.42 -1.16
N PRO A 201 13.34 3.68 -1.81
CA PRO A 201 12.23 4.39 -1.17
C PRO A 201 11.73 3.65 0.07
N LEU A 202 11.31 4.42 1.08
CA LEU A 202 10.69 3.88 2.28
C LEU A 202 9.40 3.13 1.90
N CYS A 203 9.22 1.92 2.44
CA CYS A 203 7.99 1.15 2.27
C CYS A 203 7.42 0.76 3.64
N ILE A 204 6.09 0.72 3.74
CA ILE A 204 5.37 0.26 4.93
C ILE A 204 4.61 -1.00 4.56
N LEU A 205 4.83 -2.07 5.33
CA LEU A 205 3.97 -3.25 5.30
C LEU A 205 3.12 -3.31 6.55
N THR A 206 1.92 -3.86 6.41
CA THR A 206 0.98 -4.04 7.51
C THR A 206 0.58 -5.50 7.62
N ALA A 207 0.35 -5.96 8.83
CA ALA A 207 -0.28 -7.25 9.10
C ALA A 207 -1.16 -7.15 10.34
N VAL A 208 -2.20 -7.97 10.37
CA VAL A 208 -3.05 -8.16 11.54
C VAL A 208 -2.74 -9.53 12.11
N ARG A 209 -2.16 -9.56 13.32
CA ARG A 209 -1.69 -10.78 13.97
C ARG A 209 -2.58 -11.13 15.15
N GLY A 210 -2.89 -12.40 15.34
CA GLY A 210 -3.58 -12.86 16.55
C GLY A 210 -4.74 -13.80 16.21
N GLN A 211 -5.42 -14.24 17.27
CA GLN A 211 -6.70 -14.94 17.14
C GLN A 211 -7.82 -13.90 17.08
N ALA A 212 -9.00 -14.33 16.62
CA ALA A 212 -10.20 -13.50 16.67
C ALA A 212 -10.37 -12.89 18.07
N TYR A 213 -10.72 -11.60 18.14
CA TYR A 213 -10.86 -10.81 19.38
C TYR A 213 -9.56 -10.46 20.12
N HIS A 214 -8.42 -10.95 19.63
CA HIS A 214 -7.09 -10.68 20.17
C HIS A 214 -6.12 -10.26 19.07
N GLU A 215 -6.64 -9.69 17.98
CA GLU A 215 -5.81 -9.18 16.90
C GLU A 215 -5.06 -7.91 17.31
N VAL A 216 -3.81 -7.82 16.86
CA VAL A 216 -2.92 -6.66 17.02
C VAL A 216 -2.34 -6.27 15.66
N LEU A 217 -2.23 -4.98 15.42
CA LEU A 217 -1.58 -4.44 14.23
C LEU A 217 -0.05 -4.59 14.32
N ARG A 218 0.58 -5.06 13.25
CA ARG A 218 2.02 -4.95 13.00
C ARG A 218 2.30 -4.05 11.81
N ILE A 219 3.36 -3.25 11.95
CA ILE A 219 3.87 -2.37 10.91
C ILE A 219 5.34 -2.70 10.70
N ALA A 220 5.77 -3.03 9.49
CA ALA A 220 7.19 -3.10 9.14
C ALA A 220 7.57 -1.89 8.29
N LEU A 221 8.60 -1.16 8.73
CA LEU A 221 9.24 -0.09 7.97
C LEU A 221 10.48 -0.62 7.27
N LEU A 222 10.47 -0.60 5.94
CA LEU A 222 11.59 -1.02 5.11
C LEU A 222 12.42 0.21 4.71
N ARG A 223 13.69 0.22 5.11
CA ARG A 223 14.62 1.34 4.94
C ARG A 223 15.89 0.85 4.26
N GLY A 224 15.83 0.69 2.93
CA GLY A 224 16.92 0.08 2.18
C GLY A 224 17.18 -1.36 2.65
N PRO A 225 18.35 -1.69 3.20
CA PRO A 225 18.68 -3.03 3.63
C PRO A 225 18.12 -3.40 5.03
N ASN A 226 17.53 -2.44 5.75
CA ASN A 226 17.08 -2.61 7.12
C ASN A 226 15.56 -2.65 7.22
N VAL A 227 15.04 -3.44 8.17
CA VAL A 227 13.61 -3.50 8.48
C VAL A 227 13.38 -3.36 9.98
N THR A 228 12.53 -2.42 10.37
CA THR A 228 12.08 -2.27 11.76
C THR A 228 10.61 -2.65 11.85
N VAL A 229 10.26 -3.48 12.82
CA VAL A 229 8.89 -3.94 13.05
C VAL A 229 8.34 -3.32 14.33
N TYR A 230 7.15 -2.75 14.24
CA TYR A 230 6.35 -2.24 15.34
C TYR A 230 5.12 -3.11 15.54
N GLU A 231 4.72 -3.31 16.79
CA GLU A 231 3.48 -3.98 17.17
C GLU A 231 2.62 -3.04 18.03
N GLN A 232 1.32 -3.11 17.79
CA GLN A 232 0.33 -2.43 18.62
C GLN A 232 0.39 -2.96 20.06
N SER A 233 0.52 -2.04 21.01
CA SER A 233 0.35 -2.26 22.44
C SER A 233 -0.90 -1.52 22.93
N GLY A 234 -1.68 -2.20 23.78
CA GLY A 234 -2.98 -1.72 24.24
C GLY A 234 -4.15 -2.12 23.33
N LYS A 235 -5.37 -1.92 23.84
CA LYS A 235 -6.61 -2.19 23.08
C LYS A 235 -6.94 -1.02 22.17
N ALA A 236 -7.53 -1.30 21.01
CA ALA A 236 -8.06 -0.28 20.10
C ALA A 236 -9.40 0.34 20.60
N ASP A 237 -9.92 -0.11 21.74
CA ASP A 237 -11.17 0.37 22.33
C ASP A 237 -11.01 1.84 22.78
N GLY A 238 -11.68 2.75 22.09
CA GLY A 238 -11.60 4.19 22.36
C GLY A 238 -10.60 4.96 21.49
N GLY A 239 -9.99 4.30 20.50
CA GLY A 239 -9.22 4.98 19.45
C GLY A 239 -7.84 5.47 19.86
N ASN A 240 -7.26 4.98 20.96
CA ASN A 240 -5.89 5.30 21.35
C ASN A 240 -5.13 4.02 21.69
N PHE A 241 -4.18 3.63 20.82
CA PHE A 241 -3.20 2.59 21.09
C PHE A 241 -1.79 3.10 20.80
N GLN A 242 -0.77 2.38 21.24
CA GLN A 242 0.62 2.74 20.96
C GLN A 242 1.25 1.71 20.04
N MET A 243 2.22 2.15 19.22
CA MET A 243 3.07 1.24 18.47
C MET A 243 4.42 1.13 19.18
N VAL A 244 4.82 -0.11 19.47
CA VAL A 244 6.08 -0.42 20.16
C VAL A 244 7.01 -1.11 19.18
N ARG A 245 8.27 -0.67 19.12
CA ARG A 245 9.32 -1.31 18.32
C ARG A 245 9.63 -2.68 18.92
N VAL A 246 9.42 -3.76 18.16
CA VAL A 246 9.55 -5.16 18.64
C VAL A 246 10.67 -5.94 17.97
N ALA A 247 11.11 -5.53 16.78
CA ALA A 247 12.23 -6.19 16.12
C ALA A 247 12.97 -5.23 15.19
N ASP A 248 14.27 -5.43 15.12
CA ASP A 248 15.15 -4.78 14.16
C ASP A 248 15.94 -5.84 13.40
N LEU A 249 15.80 -5.80 12.09
CA LEU A 249 16.47 -6.70 11.18
C LEU A 249 17.41 -5.86 10.32
N TYR A 250 18.71 -6.02 10.55
CA TYR A 250 19.75 -5.29 9.84
C TYR A 250 20.30 -6.13 8.68
N ASP A 251 20.61 -5.46 7.57
CA ASP A 251 21.21 -6.06 6.38
C ASP A 251 20.52 -7.36 5.93
N VAL A 252 19.17 -7.31 5.88
CA VAL A 252 18.36 -8.51 5.61
C VAL A 252 18.62 -9.13 4.25
N GLN A 253 19.27 -8.42 3.33
CA GLN A 253 19.70 -8.87 2.02
C GLN A 253 21.20 -8.60 1.79
N GLU A 254 22.04 -8.78 2.81
CA GLU A 254 23.51 -8.68 2.69
C GLU A 254 23.99 -7.34 2.09
N GLY A 255 23.40 -6.24 2.54
CA GLY A 255 23.72 -4.88 2.10
C GLY A 255 22.94 -4.42 0.87
N ASP A 256 22.19 -5.30 0.21
CA ASP A 256 21.26 -4.92 -0.87
C ASP A 256 19.95 -4.34 -0.30
N ALA A 257 19.35 -3.41 -1.04
CA ALA A 257 18.08 -2.81 -0.65
C ALA A 257 16.93 -3.80 -0.85
N VAL A 258 16.05 -3.90 0.16
CA VAL A 258 14.84 -4.72 0.07
C VAL A 258 13.95 -4.19 -1.05
N LYS A 259 13.67 -5.04 -2.03
CA LYS A 259 12.78 -4.76 -3.16
C LYS A 259 11.34 -5.16 -2.86
N HIS A 260 11.16 -6.35 -2.34
CA HIS A 260 9.87 -6.87 -1.93
C HIS A 260 9.96 -7.44 -0.53
N ALA A 261 8.89 -7.28 0.23
CA ALA A 261 8.71 -8.05 1.45
C ALA A 261 7.22 -8.34 1.67
N ALA A 262 6.97 -9.37 2.48
CA ALA A 262 5.63 -9.75 2.87
C ALA A 262 5.67 -10.33 4.30
N PHE A 263 4.67 -9.98 5.10
CA PHE A 263 4.46 -10.69 6.35
C PHE A 263 4.03 -12.14 6.07
N LEU A 264 4.59 -13.07 6.84
CA LEU A 264 4.26 -14.49 6.81
C LEU A 264 3.36 -14.83 7.99
N GLN A 265 2.45 -15.78 7.79
CA GLN A 265 1.59 -16.33 8.85
C GLN A 265 0.93 -15.24 9.70
N ASN A 266 0.26 -14.28 9.04
CA ASN A 266 -0.41 -13.16 9.70
C ASN A 266 0.52 -12.34 10.61
N GLY A 267 1.78 -12.15 10.20
CA GLY A 267 2.73 -11.28 10.91
C GLY A 267 3.65 -11.99 11.90
N LEU A 268 3.67 -13.33 11.96
CA LEU A 268 4.64 -14.09 12.77
C LEU A 268 6.03 -14.17 12.16
N GLY A 269 6.13 -13.94 10.85
CA GLY A 269 7.41 -13.87 10.16
C GLY A 269 7.40 -12.79 9.09
N LEU A 270 8.57 -12.60 8.47
CA LEU A 270 8.76 -11.68 7.35
C LEU A 270 9.58 -12.38 6.27
N ALA A 271 9.09 -12.37 5.03
CA ALA A 271 9.87 -12.74 3.85
C ALA A 271 10.35 -11.47 3.16
N THR A 272 11.59 -11.46 2.67
CA THR A 272 12.18 -10.33 1.94
C THR A 272 12.94 -10.83 0.70
N SER A 273 13.07 -9.98 -0.31
CA SER A 273 13.96 -10.18 -1.46
C SER A 273 14.63 -8.86 -1.88
N GLY A 274 15.89 -8.94 -2.33
CA GLY A 274 16.71 -7.80 -2.75
C GLY A 274 16.52 -7.37 -4.22
N HIS A 275 17.11 -6.23 -4.60
CA HIS A 275 17.16 -5.69 -5.95
C HIS A 275 18.14 -6.41 -6.87
N ALA A 276 19.35 -6.69 -6.39
CA ALA A 276 20.44 -7.28 -7.17
C ALA A 276 20.18 -8.75 -7.48
N ASP A 277 19.66 -9.48 -6.49
CA ASP A 277 19.59 -10.93 -6.56
C ASP A 277 18.25 -11.46 -7.07
N GLY A 278 17.10 -10.86 -6.70
CA GLY A 278 15.74 -11.22 -7.13
C GLY A 278 15.31 -12.70 -7.01
N ARG A 279 16.23 -13.61 -6.67
CA ARG A 279 16.16 -15.08 -6.71
C ARG A 279 16.16 -15.67 -5.32
N HIS A 280 16.73 -14.97 -4.35
CA HIS A 280 16.79 -15.42 -2.96
C HIS A 280 15.68 -14.73 -2.16
N VAL A 281 14.83 -15.56 -1.55
CA VAL A 281 13.85 -15.11 -0.55
C VAL A 281 14.42 -15.47 0.81
N ARG A 282 14.58 -14.47 1.68
CA ARG A 282 15.02 -14.67 3.07
C ARG A 282 13.84 -14.54 3.99
N MET A 283 13.72 -15.48 4.92
CA MET A 283 12.62 -15.55 5.87
C MET A 283 13.14 -15.33 7.28
N PHE A 284 12.46 -14.47 8.02
CA PHE A 284 12.79 -14.10 9.39
C PHE A 284 11.62 -14.44 10.29
N THR A 285 11.89 -15.06 11.43
CA THR A 285 10.89 -15.21 12.50
C THR A 285 10.86 -13.91 13.30
N LEU A 286 9.65 -13.40 13.55
CA LEU A 286 9.43 -12.23 14.38
C LEU A 286 9.03 -12.66 15.80
N PRO A 287 9.41 -11.90 16.84
CA PRO A 287 9.13 -12.26 18.22
C PRO A 287 7.62 -12.43 18.46
N SER A 288 7.27 -13.41 19.31
CA SER A 288 5.90 -13.66 19.77
C SER A 288 5.62 -12.88 21.07
N PRO A 289 4.37 -12.56 21.39
CA PRO A 289 4.03 -11.69 22.52
C PRO A 289 4.46 -12.36 23.83
N GLY A 290 5.03 -11.56 24.73
CA GLY A 290 5.42 -12.00 26.08
C GLY A 290 6.70 -12.81 26.17
N LYS A 291 7.41 -13.05 25.07
CA LYS A 291 8.79 -13.53 25.08
C LYS A 291 9.69 -12.45 24.50
N ALA A 292 10.29 -11.65 25.38
CA ALA A 292 11.57 -11.03 25.03
C ALA A 292 12.56 -12.16 24.69
N ALA A 293 13.41 -11.91 23.70
CA ALA A 293 14.51 -12.81 23.37
C ALA A 293 15.41 -13.08 24.57
#